data_AF-A0A2M6WDK5-F1
#
_entry.id   AF-A0A2M6WDK5-F1
#
_cell.length_a   1.000
_cell.length_b   1.000
_cell.length_c   1.000
_cell.angle_alpha   90.00
_cell.angle_beta   90.00
_cell.angle_gamma   90.00
#
_symmetry.space_group_name_H-M   'P 1'
#
loop_
_entity.id
_entity.type
_entity.pdbx_description
1 polymer ?
#
loop_
_entity_poly.entity_id
_entity_poly.type
_entity_poly.pdbx_seq_one_letter_code
_entity_poly.pdbx_strand_id
1 'polypeptide(L)'
;MSFEASGHIVEEELIGSQSVLSEIEKRHAIEYEKYDICLERVERVQDIKKLPFDPENPDAQRYPFAAGLHKSVVEELALQIEDFKASQLRLYTAVGSILDVKHGVDGFLKLNHAGKQITVTFDVTMNTAKRDYKSDVIIEIPDEGFDTSPAEDGNGIVDQELLDDVLHRYRRAIALLFKSKIKSFNRRQFSRRQNTNKQQGTGTYG
;
A
#
# COMPACT_ATOMS: atom_id res chain seq x y z
N MET A 1 25.38 -5.64 22.41
CA MET A 1 25.28 -4.47 21.52
C MET A 1 23.97 -4.63 20.78
N SER A 2 22.97 -3.84 21.13
CA SER A 2 21.68 -3.82 20.42
C SER A 2 21.91 -3.12 19.08
N PHE A 3 21.73 -3.83 17.98
CA PHE A 3 21.70 -3.23 16.66
C PHE A 3 20.39 -2.45 16.54
N GLU A 4 20.42 -1.14 16.80
CA GLU A 4 19.46 -0.19 16.23
C GLU A 4 19.73 -0.09 14.72
N ALA A 5 19.56 -1.18 13.97
CA ALA A 5 19.34 -1.07 12.54
C ALA A 5 18.01 -0.29 12.43
N SER A 6 18.12 1.01 12.10
CA SER A 6 16.99 1.93 12.12
C SER A 6 15.88 1.38 11.23
N GLY A 7 14.62 1.38 11.69
CA GLY A 7 13.49 0.77 10.96
C GLY A 7 13.41 1.12 9.46
N HIS A 8 13.95 2.28 9.09
CA HIS A 8 14.10 2.72 7.70
C HIS A 8 14.92 1.77 6.80
N ILE A 9 15.97 1.13 7.34
CA ILE A 9 16.77 0.13 6.60
C ILE A 9 15.92 -1.10 6.31
N VAL A 10 15.12 -1.54 7.30
CA VAL A 10 14.22 -2.69 7.15
C VAL A 10 13.10 -2.38 6.15
N GLU A 11 12.50 -1.19 6.21
CA GLU A 11 11.51 -0.74 5.23
C GLU A 11 12.08 -0.74 3.78
N GLU A 12 13.28 -0.18 3.58
CA GLU A 12 13.93 -0.14 2.27
C GLU A 12 14.25 -1.55 1.73
N GLU A 13 14.64 -2.49 2.60
CA GLU A 13 14.86 -3.89 2.20
C GLU A 13 13.56 -4.61 1.83
N LEU A 14 12.47 -4.37 2.56
CA LEU A 14 11.21 -5.09 2.36
C LEU A 14 10.38 -4.58 1.18
N ILE A 15 10.30 -3.27 1.02
CA ILE A 15 9.41 -2.64 0.04
C ILE A 15 10.12 -1.63 -0.86
N GLY A 16 11.44 -1.50 -0.77
CA GLY A 16 12.23 -0.61 -1.60
C GLY A 16 12.03 0.87 -1.27
N SER A 17 13.04 1.68 -1.58
CA SER A 17 13.01 3.13 -1.32
C SER A 17 12.81 3.96 -2.58
N GLN A 18 12.12 5.08 -2.42
CA GLN A 18 12.04 6.19 -3.37
C GLN A 18 13.22 7.17 -3.22
N SER A 19 14.29 6.81 -2.50
CA SER A 19 15.43 7.67 -2.18
C SER A 19 16.07 8.39 -3.39
N VAL A 20 16.00 7.83 -4.60
CA VAL A 20 16.43 8.46 -5.87
C VAL A 20 15.61 9.72 -6.22
N LEU A 21 14.38 9.84 -5.70
CA LEU A 21 13.51 11.01 -5.85
C LEU A 21 13.78 12.09 -4.81
N SER A 22 14.42 11.72 -3.70
CA SER A 22 14.61 12.58 -2.55
C SER A 22 15.42 13.83 -2.89
N GLU A 23 16.31 13.85 -3.89
CA GLU A 23 17.07 15.07 -4.21
C GLU A 23 16.21 16.19 -4.80
N ILE A 24 15.20 15.84 -5.59
CA ILE A 24 14.23 16.80 -6.14
C ILE A 24 13.24 17.21 -5.04
N GLU A 25 12.79 16.25 -4.23
CA GLU A 25 11.84 16.51 -3.15
C GLU A 25 12.46 17.29 -1.97
N LYS A 26 13.74 17.04 -1.63
CA LYS A 26 14.48 17.77 -0.58
C LYS A 26 14.57 19.27 -0.86
N ARG A 27 14.56 19.68 -2.14
CA ARG A 27 14.52 21.11 -2.52
C ARG A 27 13.14 21.74 -2.33
N HIS A 28 12.08 20.94 -2.37
CA HIS A 28 10.69 21.38 -2.17
C HIS A 28 10.13 21.09 -0.77
N ALA A 29 10.88 20.37 0.08
CA ALA A 29 10.48 19.93 1.42
C ALA A 29 10.27 21.03 2.47
N ILE A 30 10.28 22.31 2.05
CA ILE A 30 10.14 23.48 2.93
C ILE A 30 8.65 23.75 3.25
N GLU A 31 7.71 23.28 2.43
CA GLU A 31 6.27 23.52 2.64
C GLU A 31 5.50 22.22 2.93
N TYR A 32 4.54 22.28 3.86
CA TYR A 32 3.67 21.14 4.17
C TYR A 32 2.72 20.87 3.01
N GLU A 33 2.89 19.73 2.33
CA GLU A 33 2.00 19.29 1.28
C GLU A 33 0.83 18.44 1.82
N LYS A 34 -0.35 18.60 1.21
CA LYS A 34 -1.55 17.84 1.58
C LYS A 34 -1.36 16.35 1.24
N TYR A 35 -1.90 15.49 2.08
CA TYR A 35 -1.83 14.03 1.96
C TYR A 35 -2.11 13.51 0.54
N ASP A 36 -3.24 13.92 -0.06
CA ASP A 36 -3.64 13.45 -1.40
C ASP A 36 -2.64 13.82 -2.49
N ILE A 37 -1.97 14.98 -2.36
CA ILE A 37 -0.97 15.46 -3.32
C ILE A 37 0.31 14.62 -3.19
N CYS A 38 0.75 14.34 -1.96
CA CYS A 38 1.89 13.46 -1.72
C CYS A 38 1.65 12.07 -2.30
N LEU A 39 0.43 11.53 -2.13
CA LEU A 39 0.04 10.22 -2.64
C LEU A 39 0.04 10.16 -4.17
N GLU A 40 -0.54 11.17 -4.84
CA GLU A 40 -0.52 11.29 -6.31
C GLU A 40 0.91 11.39 -6.84
N ARG A 41 1.80 12.10 -6.14
CA ARG A 41 3.20 12.23 -6.54
C ARG A 41 3.93 10.89 -6.51
N VAL A 42 3.82 10.13 -5.41
CA VAL A 42 4.44 8.79 -5.31
C VAL A 42 3.94 7.90 -6.43
N GLU A 43 2.63 7.83 -6.65
CA GLU A 43 2.02 7.05 -7.73
C GLU A 43 2.60 7.44 -9.09
N ARG A 44 2.55 8.73 -9.42
CA ARG A 44 2.98 9.23 -10.73
C ARG A 44 4.43 8.92 -11.01
N VAL A 45 5.30 9.11 -10.01
CA VAL A 45 6.72 8.89 -10.23
C VAL A 45 7.03 7.41 -10.36
N GLN A 46 6.45 6.54 -9.51
CA GLN A 46 6.67 5.11 -9.61
C GLN A 46 6.04 4.51 -10.87
N ASP A 47 4.89 5.01 -11.34
CA ASP A 47 4.29 4.59 -12.62
C ASP A 47 5.16 4.95 -13.82
N ILE A 48 5.83 6.11 -13.81
CA ILE A 48 6.70 6.56 -14.91
C ILE A 48 8.06 5.87 -14.87
N LYS A 49 8.69 5.85 -13.69
CA LYS A 49 10.08 5.37 -13.54
C LYS A 49 10.17 3.88 -13.31
N LYS A 50 9.08 3.24 -12.85
CA LYS A 50 9.05 1.83 -12.44
C LYS A 50 10.13 1.49 -11.41
N LEU A 51 10.39 2.44 -10.52
CA LEU A 51 11.38 2.33 -9.44
C LEU A 51 10.69 2.48 -8.07
N PRO A 52 11.09 1.68 -7.07
CA PRO A 52 12.13 0.65 -7.13
C PRO A 52 11.70 -0.63 -7.87
N PHE A 53 10.41 -0.77 -8.17
CA PHE A 53 9.83 -1.86 -8.97
C PHE A 53 8.56 -1.40 -9.70
N ASP A 54 8.03 -2.25 -10.59
CA ASP A 54 6.74 -2.05 -11.25
C ASP A 54 5.56 -2.28 -10.26
N PRO A 55 4.69 -1.30 -10.02
CA PRO A 55 3.57 -1.46 -9.10
C PRO A 55 2.62 -2.62 -9.40
N GLU A 56 2.49 -3.03 -10.67
CA GLU A 56 1.62 -4.16 -11.04
C GLU A 56 2.29 -5.52 -10.82
N ASN A 57 3.63 -5.54 -10.73
CA ASN A 57 4.43 -6.74 -10.61
C ASN A 57 5.74 -6.43 -9.87
N PRO A 58 5.71 -6.33 -8.53
CA PRO A 58 6.92 -6.09 -7.75
C PRO A 58 7.97 -7.19 -7.97
N ASP A 59 9.24 -6.81 -7.96
CA ASP A 59 10.35 -7.74 -8.19
C ASP A 59 10.48 -8.73 -7.03
N ALA A 60 10.10 -9.99 -7.23
CA ALA A 60 10.14 -11.02 -6.20
C ALA A 60 11.57 -11.45 -5.81
N GLN A 61 12.56 -11.24 -6.67
CA GLN A 61 13.94 -11.58 -6.35
C GLN A 61 14.56 -10.53 -5.42
N ARG A 62 14.25 -9.25 -5.66
CA ARG A 62 14.81 -8.14 -4.88
C ARG A 62 13.94 -7.75 -3.68
N TYR A 63 12.62 -7.84 -3.80
CA TYR A 63 11.65 -7.43 -2.79
C TYR A 63 10.61 -8.53 -2.56
N PRO A 64 11.03 -9.69 -1.98
CA PRO A 64 10.16 -10.84 -1.79
C PRO A 64 8.92 -10.50 -0.93
N PHE A 65 9.08 -9.64 0.07
CA PHE A 65 7.96 -9.16 0.88
C PHE A 65 6.94 -8.36 0.06
N ALA A 66 7.37 -7.35 -0.70
CA ALA A 66 6.48 -6.56 -1.56
C ALA A 66 5.76 -7.43 -2.60
N ALA A 67 6.48 -8.32 -3.27
CA ALA A 67 5.91 -9.22 -4.27
C ALA A 67 4.92 -10.22 -3.63
N GLY A 68 5.27 -10.79 -2.48
CA GLY A 68 4.41 -11.68 -1.72
C GLY A 68 3.15 -10.99 -1.20
N LEU A 69 3.26 -9.76 -0.70
CA LEU A 69 2.12 -8.96 -0.27
C LEU A 69 1.17 -8.64 -1.42
N HIS A 70 1.71 -8.19 -2.57
CA HIS A 70 0.90 -7.93 -3.75
C HIS A 70 0.18 -9.19 -4.22
N LYS A 71 0.92 -10.29 -4.41
CA LYS A 71 0.37 -11.58 -4.86
C LYS A 71 -0.71 -12.10 -3.92
N SER A 72 -0.44 -12.11 -2.61
CA SER A 72 -1.38 -12.63 -1.62
C SER A 72 -2.67 -11.81 -1.54
N VAL A 73 -2.60 -10.49 -1.72
CA VAL A 73 -3.80 -9.63 -1.79
C VAL A 73 -4.54 -9.83 -3.12
N VAL A 74 -3.84 -9.99 -4.25
CA VAL A 74 -4.45 -10.34 -5.54
C VAL A 74 -5.26 -11.63 -5.42
N GLU A 75 -4.65 -12.69 -4.86
CA GLU A 75 -5.31 -13.97 -4.65
C GLU A 75 -6.57 -13.83 -3.79
N GLU A 76 -6.47 -13.11 -2.67
CA GLU A 76 -7.59 -12.90 -1.75
C GLU A 76 -8.72 -12.06 -2.39
N LEU A 77 -8.39 -11.04 -3.19
CA LEU A 77 -9.37 -10.23 -3.91
C LEU A 77 -10.07 -11.01 -5.04
N ALA A 78 -9.34 -11.90 -5.73
CA ALA A 78 -9.90 -12.75 -6.78
C ALA A 78 -11.01 -13.68 -6.27
N LEU A 79 -10.95 -14.06 -4.99
CA LEU A 79 -12.01 -14.84 -4.33
C LEU A 79 -13.27 -14.02 -4.00
N GLN A 80 -13.16 -12.69 -3.97
CA GLN A 80 -14.19 -11.79 -3.46
C GLN A 80 -14.83 -10.88 -4.51
N ILE A 81 -14.15 -10.68 -5.64
CA ILE A 81 -14.56 -9.75 -6.71
C ILE A 81 -14.63 -10.54 -8.02
N GLU A 82 -15.83 -10.61 -8.59
CA GLU A 82 -16.05 -11.22 -9.90
C GLU A 82 -15.29 -10.47 -11.00
N ASP A 83 -14.74 -11.21 -11.97
CA ASP A 83 -13.93 -10.69 -13.07
C ASP A 83 -12.70 -9.87 -12.65
N PHE A 84 -12.22 -10.06 -11.42
CA PHE A 84 -11.01 -9.39 -10.94
C PHE A 84 -9.79 -9.81 -11.76
N LYS A 85 -8.99 -8.83 -12.16
CA LYS A 85 -7.70 -9.04 -12.84
C LYS A 85 -6.58 -8.53 -11.96
N ALA A 86 -5.48 -9.27 -11.87
CA ALA A 86 -4.32 -8.88 -11.07
C ALA A 86 -3.80 -7.47 -11.39
N SER A 87 -3.83 -7.06 -12.67
CA SER A 87 -3.44 -5.71 -13.11
C SER A 87 -4.33 -4.56 -12.58
N GLN A 88 -5.47 -4.88 -11.96
CA GLN A 88 -6.30 -3.89 -11.27
C GLN A 88 -5.71 -3.48 -9.93
N LEU A 89 -4.82 -4.29 -9.34
CA LEU A 89 -4.16 -3.99 -8.07
C LEU A 89 -2.72 -3.55 -8.33
N ARG A 90 -2.35 -2.42 -7.73
CA ARG A 90 -1.00 -1.86 -7.80
C ARG A 90 -0.46 -1.61 -6.40
N LEU A 91 0.80 -1.98 -6.17
CA LEU A 91 1.53 -1.74 -4.93
C LEU A 91 2.54 -0.61 -5.12
N TYR A 92 2.49 0.39 -4.25
CA TYR A 92 3.41 1.52 -4.25
C TYR A 92 4.19 1.55 -2.94
N THR A 93 5.47 1.90 -3.03
CA THR A 93 6.28 2.23 -1.87
C THR A 93 6.45 3.74 -1.78
N ALA A 94 6.30 4.25 -0.56
CA ALA A 94 6.48 5.64 -0.19
C ALA A 94 7.73 5.84 0.67
N VAL A 95 8.48 4.80 1.01
CA VAL A 95 9.72 4.88 1.81
C VAL A 95 10.67 5.91 1.22
N GLY A 96 11.06 6.89 2.03
CA GLY A 96 11.96 7.98 1.63
C GLY A 96 11.31 9.08 0.80
N SER A 97 10.00 9.03 0.56
CA SER A 97 9.23 10.10 -0.12
C SER A 97 8.68 11.13 0.87
N ILE A 98 8.15 12.24 0.36
CA ILE A 98 7.44 13.23 1.20
C ILE A 98 6.18 12.64 1.87
N LEU A 99 5.57 11.59 1.29
CA LEU A 99 4.42 10.93 1.90
C LEU A 99 4.82 10.20 3.18
N ASP A 100 5.92 9.45 3.15
CA ASP A 100 6.53 8.84 4.32
C ASP A 100 6.95 9.93 5.34
N VAL A 101 7.83 10.84 4.95
CA VAL A 101 8.44 11.82 5.88
C VAL A 101 7.42 12.73 6.58
N LYS A 102 6.32 13.10 5.91
CA LYS A 102 5.32 14.05 6.47
C LYS A 102 4.06 13.37 6.98
N HIS A 103 3.70 12.20 6.43
CA HIS A 103 2.44 11.53 6.73
C HIS A 103 2.60 10.14 7.35
N GLY A 104 3.82 9.62 7.53
CA GLY A 104 4.09 8.34 8.20
C GLY A 104 3.35 7.20 7.51
N VAL A 105 3.56 7.07 6.20
CA VAL A 105 2.99 6.02 5.36
C VAL A 105 4.13 5.46 4.52
N ASP A 106 4.44 4.18 4.73
CA ASP A 106 5.55 3.51 4.05
C ASP A 106 5.14 2.97 2.68
N GLY A 107 3.85 2.71 2.48
CA GLY A 107 3.34 2.29 1.19
C GLY A 107 1.83 2.25 1.11
N PHE A 108 1.33 1.92 -0.08
CA PHE A 108 -0.10 1.80 -0.32
C PHE A 108 -0.43 0.89 -1.49
N LEU A 109 -1.61 0.27 -1.44
CA LEU A 109 -2.20 -0.46 -2.55
C LEU A 109 -3.32 0.37 -3.18
N LYS A 110 -3.35 0.42 -4.51
CA LYS A 110 -4.47 0.95 -5.28
C LYS A 110 -5.18 -0.14 -6.06
N LEU A 111 -6.49 -0.20 -5.87
CA LEU A 111 -7.40 -1.05 -6.63
C LEU A 111 -8.22 -0.19 -7.59
N ASN A 112 -8.11 -0.46 -8.89
CA ASN A 112 -9.00 0.10 -9.90
C ASN A 112 -10.23 -0.81 -10.07
N HIS A 113 -11.37 -0.39 -9.53
CA HIS A 113 -12.61 -1.16 -9.58
C HIS A 113 -13.77 -0.28 -10.08
N ALA A 114 -14.46 -0.72 -11.13
CA ALA A 114 -15.59 -0.02 -11.74
C ALA A 114 -15.28 1.46 -12.10
N GLY A 115 -14.08 1.71 -12.66
CA GLY A 115 -13.64 3.05 -13.07
C GLY A 115 -13.24 3.97 -11.92
N LYS A 116 -13.05 3.43 -10.71
CA LYS A 116 -12.62 4.18 -9.53
C LYS A 116 -11.38 3.56 -8.90
N GLN A 117 -10.43 4.43 -8.53
CA GLN A 117 -9.32 4.06 -7.66
C GLN A 117 -9.74 4.05 -6.18
N ILE A 118 -9.46 2.95 -5.51
CA ILE A 118 -9.62 2.76 -4.07
C ILE A 118 -8.23 2.54 -3.49
N THR A 119 -7.91 3.21 -2.39
CA THR A 119 -6.59 3.14 -1.77
C THR A 119 -6.66 2.55 -0.38
N VAL A 120 -5.72 1.66 -0.07
CA VAL A 120 -5.43 1.15 1.28
C VAL A 120 -3.96 1.44 1.57
N THR A 121 -3.69 2.23 2.59
CA THR A 121 -2.31 2.57 2.99
C THR A 121 -1.81 1.68 4.11
N PHE A 122 -0.50 1.48 4.19
CA PHE A 122 0.12 0.70 5.24
C PHE A 122 1.42 1.34 5.75
N ASP A 123 1.75 1.01 7.00
CA ASP A 123 3.01 1.32 7.69
C ASP A 123 3.59 -0.02 8.14
N VAL A 124 4.88 -0.25 7.89
CA VAL A 124 5.63 -1.43 8.29
C VAL A 124 6.40 -1.05 9.55
N THR A 125 6.29 -1.87 10.59
CA THR A 125 6.93 -1.52 11.87
C THR A 125 7.42 -2.75 12.59
N MET A 126 8.60 -2.65 13.19
CA MET A 126 9.08 -3.60 14.19
C MET A 126 8.62 -3.21 15.60
N ASN A 127 8.15 -1.98 15.79
CA ASN A 127 7.71 -1.52 17.11
C ASN A 127 6.21 -1.81 17.31
N THR A 128 5.91 -2.99 17.84
CA THR A 128 4.54 -3.42 18.20
C THR A 128 3.88 -2.54 19.27
N ALA A 129 4.65 -1.68 19.97
CA ALA A 129 4.14 -0.76 20.97
C ALA A 129 3.81 0.64 20.43
N LYS A 130 4.20 0.98 19.19
CA LYS A 130 3.78 2.24 18.55
C LYS A 130 2.26 2.17 18.35
N ARG A 131 1.55 3.25 18.70
CA ARG A 131 0.06 3.29 18.69
C ARG A 131 -0.50 4.38 17.78
N ASP A 132 0.31 5.38 17.46
CA ASP A 132 -0.09 6.50 16.62
C ASP A 132 0.34 6.22 15.18
N TYR A 133 -0.62 5.83 14.36
CA TYR A 133 -0.42 5.63 12.94
C TYR A 133 -1.50 6.31 12.12
N LYS A 134 -1.12 6.78 10.94
CA LYS A 134 -2.02 7.46 9.99
C LYS A 134 -2.48 6.52 8.86
N SER A 135 -1.90 5.34 8.76
CA SER A 135 -2.18 4.34 7.73
C SER A 135 -3.44 3.51 8.03
N ASP A 136 -4.04 2.92 7.00
CA ASP A 136 -5.19 2.02 7.16
C ASP A 136 -4.81 0.68 7.83
N VAL A 137 -3.56 0.22 7.65
CA VAL A 137 -3.04 -1.07 8.14
C VAL A 137 -1.63 -0.91 8.70
N ILE A 138 -1.37 -1.55 9.83
CA ILE A 138 -0.02 -1.68 10.41
C ILE A 138 0.46 -3.09 10.21
N ILE A 139 1.56 -3.23 9.48
CA ILE A 139 2.22 -4.50 9.23
C ILE A 139 3.34 -4.64 10.26
N GLU A 140 3.12 -5.50 11.24
CA GLU A 140 4.10 -5.79 12.27
C GLU A 140 5.09 -6.82 11.73
N ILE A 141 6.37 -6.44 11.71
CA ILE A 141 7.49 -7.32 11.42
C ILE A 141 8.06 -7.78 12.77
N PRO A 142 8.43 -9.06 12.91
CA PRO A 142 9.11 -9.57 14.10
C PRO A 142 10.33 -8.74 14.47
N ASP A 143 10.65 -8.67 15.77
CA ASP A 143 11.79 -7.89 16.30
C ASP A 143 13.14 -8.34 15.74
N GLU A 144 13.24 -9.60 15.31
CA GLU A 144 14.41 -10.18 14.65
C GLU A 144 14.49 -9.87 13.15
N GLY A 145 13.47 -9.20 12.59
CA GLY A 145 13.35 -8.93 11.16
C GLY A 145 13.03 -10.20 10.37
N PHE A 146 13.25 -10.12 9.05
CA PHE A 146 13.42 -11.31 8.23
C PHE A 146 14.91 -11.48 8.02
N ASP A 147 15.46 -12.67 8.23
CA ASP A 147 16.84 -12.92 7.83
C ASP A 147 16.91 -12.88 6.30
N THR A 148 17.40 -11.76 5.77
CA THR A 148 17.58 -11.55 4.32
C THR A 148 19.02 -11.89 3.90
N SER A 149 19.85 -12.37 4.83
CA SER A 149 21.24 -12.70 4.54
C SER A 149 21.30 -13.79 3.47
N PRO A 150 22.09 -13.61 2.41
CA PRO A 150 22.42 -14.73 1.54
C PRO A 150 23.11 -15.78 2.39
N ALA A 151 22.58 -17.01 2.46
CA ALA A 151 23.31 -18.11 3.06
C ALA A 151 24.67 -18.25 2.34
N GLU A 152 25.69 -18.79 3.01
CA GLU A 152 27.05 -18.93 2.44
C GLU A 152 27.07 -19.74 1.12
N ASP A 153 25.99 -20.45 0.79
CA ASP A 153 25.78 -21.21 -0.45
C ASP A 153 25.09 -20.41 -1.59
N GLY A 154 24.75 -19.14 -1.36
CA GLY A 154 24.08 -18.27 -2.34
C GLY A 154 22.55 -18.41 -2.39
N ASN A 155 21.96 -19.27 -1.55
CA ASN A 155 20.51 -19.37 -1.39
C ASN A 155 20.09 -18.57 -0.16
N GLY A 156 19.84 -17.27 -0.31
CA GLY A 156 19.25 -16.49 0.80
C GLY A 156 18.01 -17.19 1.33
N ILE A 157 18.07 -17.66 2.58
CA ILE A 157 16.91 -18.22 3.26
C ILE A 157 16.25 -17.01 3.91
N VAL A 158 15.41 -16.31 3.16
CA VAL A 158 14.30 -15.63 3.82
C VAL A 158 13.60 -16.69 4.64
N ASP A 159 13.37 -16.43 5.93
CA ASP A 159 12.50 -17.30 6.73
C ASP A 159 11.12 -17.31 6.09
N GLN A 160 10.96 -18.23 5.14
CA GLN A 160 9.83 -18.26 4.22
C GLN A 160 8.54 -18.58 4.98
N GLU A 161 8.66 -19.36 6.07
CA GLU A 161 7.55 -19.65 6.96
C GLU A 161 7.10 -18.38 7.69
N LEU A 162 8.04 -17.62 8.26
CA LEU A 162 7.74 -16.34 8.91
C LEU A 162 7.17 -15.31 7.92
N LEU A 163 7.74 -15.22 6.72
CA LEU A 163 7.24 -14.37 5.65
C LEU A 163 5.80 -14.75 5.28
N ASP A 164 5.55 -16.02 5.01
CA ASP A 164 4.23 -16.52 4.63
C ASP A 164 3.21 -16.26 5.75
N ASP A 165 3.60 -16.41 7.01
CA ASP A 165 2.76 -16.13 8.17
C ASP A 165 2.37 -14.65 8.28
N VAL A 166 3.33 -13.75 8.10
CA VAL A 166 3.08 -12.30 8.08
C VAL A 166 2.16 -11.94 6.91
N LEU A 167 2.46 -12.42 5.71
CA LEU A 167 1.64 -12.17 4.51
C LEU A 167 0.22 -12.72 4.67
N HIS A 168 0.07 -13.92 5.22
CA HIS A 168 -1.21 -14.55 5.49
C HIS A 168 -2.06 -13.72 6.47
N ARG A 169 -1.43 -13.17 7.52
CA ARG A 169 -2.10 -12.33 8.52
C ARG A 169 -2.70 -11.07 7.88
N TYR A 170 -1.93 -10.40 7.03
CA TYR A 170 -2.31 -9.08 6.52
C TYR A 170 -3.12 -9.10 5.23
N ARG A 171 -2.97 -10.11 4.36
CA ARG A 171 -3.70 -10.18 3.07
C ARG A 171 -5.22 -10.08 3.24
N ARG A 172 -5.77 -10.77 4.24
CA ARG A 172 -7.20 -10.79 4.52
C ARG A 172 -7.68 -9.45 5.07
N ALA A 173 -6.91 -8.83 5.96
CA ALA A 173 -7.24 -7.52 6.52
C ALA A 173 -7.32 -6.45 5.41
N ILE A 174 -6.32 -6.42 4.53
CA ILE A 174 -6.26 -5.49 3.38
C ILE A 174 -7.43 -5.73 2.41
N ALA A 175 -7.71 -6.99 2.05
CA ALA A 175 -8.81 -7.31 1.16
C ALA A 175 -10.19 -6.91 1.75
N LEU A 176 -10.38 -7.11 3.06
CA LEU A 176 -11.59 -6.68 3.76
C LEU A 176 -11.74 -5.14 3.78
N LEU A 177 -10.64 -4.40 3.90
CA LEU A 177 -10.66 -2.94 3.79
C LEU A 177 -11.08 -2.50 2.38
N PHE A 178 -10.54 -3.12 1.32
CA PHE A 178 -10.99 -2.85 -0.04
C PHE A 178 -12.49 -3.10 -0.20
N LYS A 179 -12.97 -4.27 0.25
CA LYS A 179 -14.40 -4.61 0.20
C LYS A 179 -15.27 -3.61 0.97
N SER A 180 -14.83 -3.18 2.15
CA SER A 180 -15.52 -2.17 2.96
C SER A 180 -15.60 -0.82 2.23
N LYS A 181 -14.50 -0.38 1.62
CA LYS A 181 -14.43 0.86 0.83
C LYS A 181 -15.30 0.78 -0.44
N ILE A 182 -15.34 -0.36 -1.14
CA ILE A 182 -16.24 -0.63 -2.27
C ILE A 182 -17.71 -0.54 -1.83
N LYS A 183 -18.10 -1.25 -0.77
CA LYS A 183 -19.49 -1.25 -0.26
C LYS A 183 -19.96 0.13 0.17
N SER A 184 -19.08 0.90 0.82
CA SER A 184 -19.38 2.26 1.26
C SER A 184 -19.57 3.21 0.08
N PHE A 185 -18.84 3.01 -1.01
CA PHE A 185 -19.03 3.76 -2.25
C PHE A 185 -20.37 3.46 -2.92
N ASN A 186 -20.72 2.18 -3.09
CA ASN A 186 -21.96 1.77 -3.75
C ASN A 186 -23.20 2.31 -3.02
N ARG A 187 -23.17 2.34 -1.67
CA ARG A 187 -24.23 2.93 -0.85
C ARG A 187 -24.42 4.43 -1.14
N ARG A 188 -23.34 5.21 -1.24
CA ARG A 188 -23.41 6.66 -1.51
C ARG A 188 -24.00 6.96 -2.90
N GLN A 189 -23.67 6.17 -3.91
CA GLN A 189 -24.20 6.33 -5.27
C GLN A 189 -25.71 6.06 -5.32
N PHE A 190 -26.16 5.00 -4.64
CA PHE A 190 -27.58 4.67 -4.56
C PHE A 190 -28.38 5.79 -3.87
N SER A 191 -27.90 6.32 -2.74
CA SER A 191 -28.57 7.42 -2.04
C SER A 191 -28.66 8.70 -2.87
N ARG A 192 -27.63 9.04 -3.66
CA ARG A 192 -27.66 10.22 -4.54
C ARG A 192 -28.72 10.10 -5.64
N ARG A 193 -28.84 8.93 -6.27
CA ARG A 193 -29.85 8.67 -7.33
C ARG A 193 -31.29 8.74 -6.81
N GLN A 194 -31.54 8.28 -5.59
CA GLN A 194 -32.87 8.37 -4.97
C GLN A 194 -33.27 9.83 -4.67
N ASN A 195 -32.31 10.68 -4.30
CA ASN A 195 -32.57 12.10 -4.04
C ASN A 195 -32.78 12.92 -5.32
N THR A 196 -32.06 12.63 -6.40
CA THR A 196 -32.27 13.30 -7.70
C THR A 196 -33.63 12.98 -8.31
N ASN A 197 -34.10 11.72 -8.17
CA ASN A 197 -35.41 11.32 -8.69
C ASN A 197 -36.57 11.93 -7.89
N LYS A 198 -36.39 12.19 -6.59
CA LYS A 198 -37.39 12.91 -5.77
C LYS A 198 -37.53 14.38 -6.14
N GLN A 199 -36.45 15.05 -6.55
CA GLN A 199 -36.48 16.46 -6.94
C GLN A 199 -37.08 16.69 -8.35
N GLN A 200 -37.01 15.69 -9.24
CA GLN A 200 -37.61 15.78 -10.58
C GLN A 200 -39.11 15.41 -10.61
N GLY A 201 -39.63 14.78 -9.54
CA GLY A 201 -41.03 14.37 -9.44
C GLY A 201 -42.00 15.41 -8.85
N THR A 202 -41.54 16.59 -8.44
CA THR A 202 -42.38 17.62 -7.80
C THR A 202 -42.75 18.79 -8.72
N GLY A 203 -42.51 18.67 -10.03
CA GLY A 203 -42.60 19.77 -10.99
C GLY A 203 -43.64 19.61 -12.09
N THR A 204 -44.86 19.15 -11.80
CA THR A 204 -46.01 19.26 -12.72
C THR A 204 -47.35 19.19 -11.98
N TYR A 205 -47.71 20.28 -11.30
CA TYR A 205 -49.11 20.65 -11.06
C TYR A 205 -49.18 22.19 -11.03
N GLY A 206 -49.65 22.77 -12.12
CA GLY A 206 -49.80 24.22 -12.32
C GLY A 206 -50.08 24.51 -13.78
#